data_AF-A0A844TSP2-F1
#
_entry.id   AF-A0A844TSP2-F1
#
_cell.length_a   1.000
_cell.length_b   1.000
_cell.length_c   1.000
_cell.angle_alpha   90.00
_cell.angle_beta   90.00
_cell.angle_gamma   90.00
#
_symmetry.space_group_name_H-M   'P 1'
#
loop_
_entity.id
_entity.type
_entity.pdbx_description
1 polymer ?
#
loop_
_entity_poly.entity_id
_entity_poly.type
_entity_poly.pdbx_seq_one_letter_code
_entity_poly.pdbx_strand_id
1 'polypeptide(L)'
;MQALLSHERLLVVAGVATAVAYVAGDRLITNGSTVAIASTVVLVLAIICASQRVAYHAEQLAHRLGDPYGTMVLTLAAVLVEVVVLAIVMSHETSPTLVRDTIYAAVMLDINGILGLAALMGGIKHGEQAYNDDSGRVYTVMILTAMAISMIMPEFVPADRWHLYSGFTIFIMIMLYAVFLRMQTGPHSYFFSYAYPEKRRPVVKTVPGPDTVWSVGLLITGVVLIGALSEVMAQSLNVSLANVNVPPALPALVVALISASPEMLTALRAALANRMQSVVNIALGASLSTVILTVPLMEALALFTGQPFEMAMTPIQTMMVLITLVITAINLNDGQTNAIEGMTHFALFATFLMLTALGL
;
A
#
# COMPACT_ATOMS: atom_id res chain seq x y z
N MET A 1 -9.61 23.29 22.40
CA MET A 1 -9.53 21.84 22.70
C MET A 1 -10.68 21.03 22.10
N GLN A 2 -11.95 21.39 22.33
CA GLN A 2 -13.11 20.66 21.75
C GLN A 2 -13.18 20.68 20.21
N ALA A 3 -12.79 21.77 19.54
CA ALA A 3 -12.73 21.84 18.07
C ALA A 3 -11.54 21.08 17.44
N LEU A 4 -10.48 20.83 18.21
CA LEU A 4 -9.34 20.00 17.81
C LEU A 4 -9.70 18.50 17.95
N LEU A 5 -10.33 18.13 19.07
CA LEU A 5 -10.87 16.78 19.29
C LEU A 5 -11.96 16.38 18.28
N SER A 6 -12.70 17.34 17.72
CA SER A 6 -13.70 17.04 16.68
C SER A 6 -13.08 16.71 15.32
N HIS A 7 -11.87 17.19 15.02
CA HIS A 7 -11.13 16.85 13.81
C HIS A 7 -10.34 15.55 13.96
N GLU A 8 -9.87 15.24 15.17
CA GLU A 8 -9.10 14.03 15.49
C GLU A 8 -9.96 12.85 15.97
N ARG A 9 -11.28 12.86 15.72
CA ARG A 9 -12.20 11.81 16.21
C ARG A 9 -11.74 10.40 15.86
N LEU A 10 -11.22 10.18 14.66
CA LEU A 10 -10.73 8.85 14.26
C LEU A 10 -9.45 8.45 15.02
N LEU A 11 -8.54 9.39 15.32
CA LEU A 11 -7.36 9.11 16.14
C LEU A 11 -7.72 8.88 17.61
N VAL A 12 -8.69 9.63 18.15
CA VAL A 12 -9.21 9.40 19.50
C VAL A 12 -9.92 8.05 19.59
N VAL A 13 -10.72 7.69 18.57
CA VAL A 13 -11.35 6.36 18.47
C VAL A 13 -10.29 5.27 18.38
N ALA A 14 -9.24 5.44 17.58
CA ALA A 14 -8.12 4.51 17.51
C ALA A 14 -7.39 4.40 18.86
N GLY A 15 -7.17 5.51 19.56
CA GLY A 15 -6.55 5.51 20.90
C GLY A 15 -7.41 4.81 21.96
N VAL A 16 -8.73 5.04 21.95
CA VAL A 16 -9.68 4.32 22.82
C VAL A 16 -9.73 2.84 22.45
N ALA A 17 -9.77 2.51 21.16
CA ALA A 17 -9.71 1.13 20.69
C ALA A 17 -8.41 0.45 21.12
N THR A 18 -7.27 1.16 21.10
CA THR A 18 -5.98 0.66 21.60
C THR A 18 -6.06 0.39 23.09
N ALA A 19 -6.55 1.33 23.90
CA ALA A 19 -6.70 1.15 25.33
C ALA A 19 -7.62 -0.05 25.67
N VAL A 20 -8.73 -0.19 24.95
CA VAL A 20 -9.64 -1.34 25.10
C VAL A 20 -8.96 -2.63 24.66
N ALA A 21 -8.24 -2.62 23.54
CA ALA A 21 -7.53 -3.78 23.00
C ALA A 21 -6.45 -4.29 23.97
N TYR A 22 -5.71 -3.40 24.64
CA TYR A 22 -4.71 -3.81 25.64
C TYR A 22 -5.34 -4.27 26.96
N VAL A 23 -6.44 -3.65 27.41
CA VAL A 23 -7.11 -4.01 28.69
C VAL A 23 -7.93 -5.30 28.55
N ALA A 24 -8.58 -5.48 27.39
CA ALA A 24 -9.46 -6.61 27.13
C ALA A 24 -8.81 -7.68 26.22
N GLY A 25 -7.59 -7.47 25.72
CA GLY A 25 -6.93 -8.31 24.72
C GLY A 25 -6.87 -9.78 25.11
N ASP A 26 -6.34 -10.08 26.31
CA ASP A 26 -6.30 -11.44 26.83
C ASP A 26 -7.69 -12.08 26.88
N ARG A 27 -8.71 -11.32 27.30
CA ARG A 27 -10.11 -11.82 27.37
C ARG A 27 -10.74 -11.98 25.98
N LEU A 28 -10.40 -11.13 25.02
CA LEU A 28 -10.90 -11.20 23.65
C LEU A 28 -10.34 -12.44 22.94
N ILE A 29 -9.08 -12.77 23.22
CA ILE A 29 -8.37 -13.91 22.63
C ILE A 29 -8.81 -15.24 23.27
N THR A 30 -9.08 -15.29 24.59
CA THR A 30 -9.42 -16.55 25.29
C THR A 30 -10.87 -16.99 25.18
N ASN A 31 -11.80 -16.13 24.75
CA ASN A 31 -13.25 -16.41 24.79
C ASN A 31 -13.80 -17.18 23.56
N GLY A 32 -12.93 -17.80 22.75
CA GLY A 32 -13.29 -18.67 21.62
C GLY A 32 -13.12 -18.02 20.24
N SER A 33 -13.13 -18.87 19.19
CA SER A 33 -12.80 -18.49 17.81
C SER A 33 -13.70 -17.41 17.20
N THR A 34 -14.99 -17.38 17.55
CA THR A 34 -15.92 -16.36 17.04
C THR A 34 -15.65 -14.97 17.60
N VAL A 35 -15.24 -14.89 18.88
CA VAL A 35 -14.85 -13.62 19.51
C VAL A 35 -13.53 -13.13 18.93
N ALA A 36 -12.58 -14.04 18.68
CA ALA A 36 -11.30 -13.72 18.04
C ALA A 36 -11.49 -13.17 16.60
N ILE A 37 -12.37 -13.77 15.80
CA ILE A 37 -12.66 -13.26 14.45
C ILE A 37 -13.29 -11.87 14.52
N ALA A 38 -14.28 -11.69 15.40
CA ALA A 38 -14.93 -10.40 15.58
C ALA A 38 -13.95 -9.32 16.07
N SER A 39 -13.07 -9.64 17.02
CA SER A 39 -12.03 -8.72 17.50
C SER A 39 -11.04 -8.37 16.39
N THR A 40 -10.60 -9.36 15.61
CA THR A 40 -9.70 -9.15 14.47
C THR A 40 -10.31 -8.16 13.47
N VAL A 41 -11.59 -8.34 13.09
CA VAL A 41 -12.28 -7.42 12.17
C VAL A 41 -12.37 -6.02 12.75
N VAL A 42 -12.72 -5.87 14.03
CA VAL A 42 -12.79 -4.55 14.69
C VAL A 42 -11.42 -3.88 14.75
N LEU A 43 -10.35 -4.63 15.04
CA LEU A 43 -8.98 -4.12 15.08
C LEU A 43 -8.52 -3.68 13.68
N VAL A 44 -8.75 -4.48 12.64
CA VAL A 44 -8.45 -4.11 11.25
C VAL A 44 -9.15 -2.80 10.88
N LEU A 45 -10.44 -2.66 11.19
CA LEU A 45 -11.19 -1.42 10.93
C LEU A 45 -10.63 -0.23 11.72
N ALA A 46 -10.22 -0.43 12.98
CA ALA A 46 -9.60 0.61 13.79
C ALA A 46 -8.25 1.07 13.20
N ILE A 47 -7.42 0.12 12.71
CA ILE A 47 -6.16 0.43 12.05
C ILE A 47 -6.40 1.19 10.75
N ILE A 48 -7.39 0.80 9.94
CA ILE A 48 -7.78 1.53 8.72
C ILE A 48 -8.20 2.97 9.05
N CYS A 49 -8.99 3.18 10.11
CA CYS A 49 -9.34 4.53 10.55
C CYS A 49 -8.12 5.35 11.01
N ALA A 50 -7.14 4.71 11.66
CA ALA A 50 -5.90 5.35 12.06
C ALA A 50 -5.01 5.69 10.86
N SER A 51 -4.85 4.77 9.89
CA SER A 51 -4.05 4.96 8.68
C SER A 51 -4.58 6.12 7.82
N GLN A 52 -5.90 6.28 7.73
CA GLN A 52 -6.52 7.44 7.08
C GLN A 52 -6.13 8.78 7.73
N ARG A 53 -5.93 8.80 9.06
CA ARG A 53 -5.50 10.02 9.76
C ARG A 53 -4.02 10.29 9.58
N VAL A 54 -3.20 9.25 9.59
CA VAL A 54 -1.78 9.36 9.24
C VAL A 54 -1.62 9.94 7.84
N ALA A 55 -2.35 9.42 6.85
CA ALA A 55 -2.35 9.94 5.49
C ALA A 55 -2.79 11.42 5.44
N TYR A 56 -3.85 11.79 6.16
CA TYR A 56 -4.30 13.18 6.24
C TYR A 56 -3.25 14.14 6.81
N HIS A 57 -2.53 13.74 7.86
CA HIS A 57 -1.45 14.56 8.44
C HIS A 57 -0.23 14.61 7.52
N ALA A 58 0.07 13.52 6.80
CA ALA A 58 1.09 13.50 5.76
C ALA A 58 0.74 14.46 4.61
N GLU A 59 -0.52 14.52 4.17
CA GLU A 59 -0.99 15.48 3.16
C GLU A 59 -0.84 16.94 3.62
N GLN A 60 -1.16 17.24 4.88
CA GLN A 60 -0.97 18.60 5.43
C GLN A 60 0.51 19.00 5.42
N LEU A 61 1.38 18.09 5.82
CA LEU A 61 2.83 18.31 5.81
C LEU A 61 3.33 18.48 4.38
N ALA A 62 2.83 17.65 3.46
CA ALA A 62 3.17 17.71 2.03
C ALA A 62 2.79 19.05 1.41
N HIS A 63 1.58 19.57 1.71
CA HIS A 63 1.13 20.87 1.25
C HIS A 63 2.02 22.04 1.72
N ARG A 64 2.59 21.94 2.93
CA ARG A 64 3.49 22.97 3.47
C ARG A 64 4.89 22.89 2.87
N LEU A 65 5.38 21.68 2.62
CA LEU A 65 6.71 21.46 2.04
C LEU A 65 6.76 21.77 0.54
N GLY A 66 5.61 21.67 -0.14
CA GLY A 66 5.50 21.90 -1.58
C GLY A 66 6.22 20.82 -2.38
N ASP A 67 6.09 20.89 -3.70
CA ASP A 67 6.78 19.95 -4.58
C ASP A 67 8.28 20.31 -4.63
N PRO A 68 9.18 19.32 -4.51
CA PRO A 68 8.92 17.88 -4.57
C PRO A 68 9.02 17.14 -3.21
N TYR A 69 9.30 17.86 -2.13
CA TYR A 69 9.46 17.25 -0.81
C TYR A 69 8.12 16.76 -0.24
N GLY A 70 7.00 17.35 -0.66
CA GLY A 70 5.67 16.93 -0.25
C GLY A 70 5.29 15.55 -0.76
N THR A 71 5.61 15.21 -2.01
CA THR A 71 5.37 13.87 -2.56
C THR A 71 6.20 12.82 -1.83
N MET A 72 7.46 13.12 -1.50
CA MET A 72 8.32 12.23 -0.71
C MET A 72 7.72 11.93 0.67
N VAL A 73 7.21 12.95 1.37
CA VAL A 73 6.58 12.76 2.69
C VAL A 73 5.35 11.86 2.61
N LEU A 74 4.52 12.04 1.58
CA LEU A 74 3.33 11.21 1.38
C LEU A 74 3.72 9.74 1.15
N THR A 75 4.66 9.50 0.23
CA THR A 75 5.16 8.16 -0.07
C THR A 75 5.81 7.50 1.14
N LEU A 76 6.69 8.22 1.85
CA LEU A 76 7.37 7.67 3.02
C LEU A 76 6.41 7.38 4.17
N ALA A 77 5.36 8.20 4.37
CA ALA A 77 4.36 7.94 5.39
C ALA A 77 3.53 6.68 5.10
N ALA A 78 3.13 6.47 3.83
CA ALA A 78 2.41 5.27 3.42
C ALA A 78 3.27 4.01 3.60
N VAL A 79 4.51 4.03 3.09
CA VAL A 79 5.47 2.92 3.24
C VAL A 79 5.79 2.65 4.71
N LEU A 80 5.90 3.68 5.55
CA LEU A 80 6.15 3.51 6.97
C LEU A 80 5.01 2.76 7.67
N VAL A 81 3.75 3.06 7.33
CA VAL A 81 2.60 2.31 7.86
C VAL A 81 2.65 0.86 7.40
N GLU A 82 2.90 0.61 6.12
CA GLU A 82 3.03 -0.74 5.56
C GLU A 82 4.11 -1.56 6.28
N VAL A 83 5.33 -1.02 6.37
CA VAL A 83 6.48 -1.68 7.00
C VAL A 83 6.24 -1.96 8.48
N VAL A 84 5.67 -1.02 9.22
CA VAL A 84 5.38 -1.21 10.66
C VAL A 84 4.38 -2.33 10.86
N VAL A 85 3.29 -2.34 10.09
CA VAL A 85 2.26 -3.38 10.18
C VAL A 85 2.86 -4.74 9.79
N LEU A 86 3.61 -4.79 8.67
CA LEU A 86 4.25 -6.00 8.18
C LEU A 86 5.26 -6.58 9.18
N ALA A 87 6.13 -5.74 9.74
CA ALA A 87 7.14 -6.17 10.72
C ALA A 87 6.51 -6.76 11.98
N ILE A 88 5.38 -6.20 12.43
CA ILE A 88 4.66 -6.67 13.62
C ILE A 88 3.97 -8.00 13.34
N VAL A 89 3.25 -8.13 12.22
CA VAL A 89 2.62 -9.41 11.85
C VAL A 89 3.70 -10.51 11.70
N MET A 90 4.84 -10.18 11.08
CA MET A 90 5.97 -11.10 10.95
C MET A 90 6.60 -11.53 12.30
N SER A 91 6.53 -10.70 13.35
CA SER A 91 6.99 -11.13 14.68
C SER A 91 6.08 -12.17 15.34
N HIS A 92 4.83 -12.32 14.86
CA HIS A 92 3.85 -13.28 15.34
C HIS A 92 3.65 -14.47 14.40
N GLU A 93 4.09 -14.36 13.15
CA GLU A 93 4.02 -15.44 12.16
C GLU A 93 5.39 -15.92 11.75
N THR A 94 5.61 -17.24 11.80
CA THR A 94 6.88 -17.86 11.41
C THR A 94 7.01 -18.11 9.92
N SER A 95 6.12 -17.55 9.08
CA SER A 95 6.14 -17.80 7.65
C SER A 95 7.28 -17.02 6.97
N PRO A 96 8.28 -17.69 6.36
CA PRO A 96 9.38 -17.02 5.67
C PRO A 96 8.93 -16.32 4.38
N THR A 97 7.70 -16.58 3.92
CA THR A 97 7.14 -16.02 2.69
C THR A 97 6.27 -14.79 2.91
N LEU A 98 5.93 -14.46 4.16
CA LEU A 98 4.96 -13.40 4.48
C LEU A 98 5.31 -12.07 3.81
N VAL A 99 6.59 -11.68 3.85
CA VAL A 99 7.08 -10.44 3.23
C VAL A 99 6.79 -10.40 1.73
N ARG A 100 7.17 -11.46 1.03
CA ARG A 100 6.93 -11.61 -0.40
C ARG A 100 5.44 -11.57 -0.72
N ASP A 101 4.65 -12.34 0.03
CA ASP A 101 3.21 -12.47 -0.21
C ASP A 101 2.50 -11.14 0.07
N THR A 102 2.95 -10.34 1.05
CA THR A 102 2.43 -8.99 1.31
C THR A 102 2.73 -8.03 0.18
N ILE A 103 3.98 -7.99 -0.31
CA ILE A 103 4.37 -7.10 -1.40
C ILE A 103 3.64 -7.48 -2.70
N TYR A 104 3.53 -8.78 -2.99
CA TYR A 104 2.72 -9.30 -4.10
C TYR A 104 1.25 -8.89 -3.98
N ALA A 105 0.65 -9.07 -2.79
CA ALA A 105 -0.75 -8.70 -2.54
C ALA A 105 -0.98 -7.18 -2.66
N ALA A 106 -0.04 -6.35 -2.20
CA ALA A 106 -0.10 -4.89 -2.32
C ALA A 106 -0.11 -4.45 -3.79
N VAL A 107 0.82 -4.96 -4.61
CA VAL A 107 0.86 -4.64 -6.05
C VAL A 107 -0.41 -5.10 -6.77
N MET A 108 -0.92 -6.30 -6.45
CA MET A 108 -2.19 -6.80 -7.00
C MET A 108 -3.38 -5.92 -6.62
N LEU A 109 -3.43 -5.50 -5.36
CA LEU A 109 -4.49 -4.66 -4.84
C LEU A 109 -4.45 -3.27 -5.47
N ASP A 110 -3.29 -2.65 -5.58
CA ASP A 110 -3.15 -1.31 -6.16
C ASP A 110 -3.50 -1.27 -7.65
N ILE A 111 -2.89 -2.17 -8.44
CA ILE A 111 -3.04 -2.15 -9.89
C ILE A 111 -4.39 -2.73 -10.31
N ASN A 112 -4.74 -3.91 -9.82
CA ASN A 112 -5.98 -4.56 -10.27
C ASN A 112 -7.20 -4.13 -9.46
N GLY A 113 -7.03 -3.91 -8.14
CA GLY A 113 -8.09 -3.44 -7.25
C GLY A 113 -8.34 -1.94 -7.39
N ILE A 114 -7.39 -1.10 -6.98
CA ILE A 114 -7.57 0.36 -6.90
C ILE A 114 -7.73 0.96 -8.30
N LEU A 115 -6.74 0.80 -9.18
CA LEU A 115 -6.81 1.34 -10.54
C LEU A 115 -7.97 0.72 -11.33
N GLY A 116 -8.18 -0.59 -11.24
CA GLY A 116 -9.29 -1.28 -11.90
C GLY A 116 -10.68 -0.77 -11.49
N LEU A 117 -10.96 -0.71 -10.19
CA LEU A 117 -12.24 -0.20 -9.68
C LEU A 117 -12.41 1.30 -9.99
N ALA A 118 -11.35 2.08 -9.87
CA ALA A 118 -11.36 3.50 -10.18
C ALA A 118 -11.66 3.76 -11.67
N ALA A 119 -10.99 3.07 -12.59
CA ALA A 119 -11.24 3.15 -14.02
C ALA A 119 -12.63 2.65 -14.39
N LEU A 120 -13.12 1.58 -13.77
CA LEU A 120 -14.47 1.06 -13.97
C LEU A 120 -15.54 2.08 -13.56
N MET A 121 -15.46 2.59 -12.33
CA MET A 121 -16.42 3.58 -11.80
C MET A 121 -16.34 4.92 -12.54
N GLY A 122 -15.12 5.37 -12.84
CA GLY A 122 -14.86 6.62 -13.54
C GLY A 122 -15.32 6.56 -14.99
N GLY A 123 -15.10 5.42 -15.67
CA GLY A 123 -15.51 5.18 -17.04
C GLY A 123 -17.01 5.00 -17.22
N ILE A 124 -17.70 4.32 -16.29
CA ILE A 124 -19.17 4.26 -16.30
C ILE A 124 -19.79 5.66 -16.19
N LYS A 125 -19.16 6.55 -15.42
CA LYS A 125 -19.68 7.89 -15.17
C LYS A 125 -19.31 8.92 -16.25
N HIS A 126 -18.11 8.83 -16.82
CA HIS A 126 -17.57 9.88 -17.70
C HIS A 126 -17.22 9.40 -19.11
N GLY A 127 -17.30 8.09 -19.40
CA GLY A 127 -16.83 7.51 -20.65
C GLY A 127 -15.32 7.30 -20.64
N GLU A 128 -14.60 8.05 -21.49
CA GLU A 128 -13.14 8.04 -21.54
C GLU A 128 -12.56 9.13 -20.63
N GLN A 129 -11.48 8.80 -19.91
CA GLN A 129 -10.81 9.72 -19.00
C GLN A 129 -9.34 9.84 -19.36
N ALA A 130 -8.92 11.04 -19.78
CA ALA A 130 -7.53 11.29 -20.17
C ALA A 130 -6.57 11.33 -18.97
N TYR A 131 -5.35 10.87 -19.21
CA TYR A 131 -4.18 10.99 -18.35
C TYR A 131 -2.92 11.10 -19.23
N ASN A 132 -1.74 11.25 -18.61
CA ASN A 132 -0.45 11.31 -19.28
C ASN A 132 0.10 9.89 -19.47
N ASP A 133 0.22 9.45 -20.73
CA ASP A 133 0.68 8.11 -21.11
C ASP A 133 2.15 7.86 -20.72
N ASP A 134 2.99 8.91 -20.70
CA ASP A 134 4.37 8.79 -20.26
C ASP A 134 4.47 8.33 -18.80
N SER A 135 3.56 8.79 -17.92
CA SER A 135 3.52 8.36 -16.52
C SER A 135 3.30 6.85 -16.41
N GLY A 136 2.28 6.35 -17.12
CA GLY A 136 1.89 4.95 -17.09
C GLY A 136 3.02 4.04 -17.54
N ARG A 137 3.71 4.41 -18.63
CA ARG A 137 4.86 3.66 -19.16
C ARG A 137 6.03 3.63 -18.17
N VAL A 138 6.43 4.78 -17.62
CA VAL A 138 7.56 4.85 -16.68
C VAL A 138 7.28 4.01 -15.43
N TYR A 139 6.13 4.18 -14.79
CA TYR A 139 5.78 3.38 -13.62
C TYR A 139 5.76 1.88 -13.93
N THR A 140 5.07 1.45 -14.98
CA THR A 140 4.90 0.03 -15.29
C THR A 140 6.24 -0.65 -15.57
N VAL A 141 7.12 0.00 -16.34
CA VAL A 141 8.47 -0.53 -16.63
C VAL A 141 9.32 -0.61 -15.36
N MET A 142 9.25 0.41 -14.50
CA MET A 142 10.01 0.39 -13.24
C MET A 142 9.50 -0.66 -12.26
N ILE A 143 8.19 -0.84 -12.11
CA ILE A 143 7.59 -1.89 -11.28
C ILE A 143 8.00 -3.27 -11.82
N LEU A 144 7.85 -3.51 -13.13
CA LEU A 144 8.25 -4.76 -13.76
C LEU A 144 9.72 -5.08 -13.53
N THR A 145 10.59 -4.09 -13.71
CA THR A 145 12.03 -4.23 -13.50
C THR A 145 12.34 -4.52 -12.03
N ALA A 146 11.70 -3.78 -11.11
CA ALA A 146 11.92 -3.92 -9.67
C ALA A 146 11.49 -5.31 -9.19
N MET A 147 10.26 -5.74 -9.51
CA MET A 147 9.76 -7.08 -9.17
C MET A 147 10.56 -8.20 -9.83
N ALA A 148 11.00 -8.01 -11.08
CA ALA A 148 11.84 -9.01 -11.74
C ALA A 148 13.13 -9.26 -10.97
N ILE A 149 13.85 -8.19 -10.62
CA ILE A 149 15.12 -8.30 -9.90
C ILE A 149 14.90 -8.83 -8.48
N SER A 150 13.92 -8.30 -7.76
CA SER A 150 13.80 -8.54 -6.32
C SER A 150 12.95 -9.76 -5.94
N MET A 151 12.07 -10.23 -6.83
CA MET A 151 11.06 -11.26 -6.50
C MET A 151 10.92 -12.37 -7.56
N ILE A 152 11.39 -12.20 -8.80
CA ILE A 152 11.38 -13.28 -9.81
C ILE A 152 12.76 -13.94 -9.91
N MET A 153 13.82 -13.14 -10.04
CA MET A 153 15.19 -13.64 -10.17
C MET A 153 15.75 -14.39 -8.95
N PRO A 154 15.37 -14.11 -7.68
CA PRO A 154 15.87 -14.87 -6.54
C PRO A 154 15.65 -16.39 -6.64
N GLU A 155 14.62 -16.85 -7.36
CA GLU A 155 14.34 -18.28 -7.60
C GLU A 155 15.53 -19.01 -8.26
N PHE A 156 16.30 -18.30 -9.08
CA PHE A 156 17.43 -18.87 -9.81
C PHE A 156 18.77 -18.69 -9.09
N VAL A 157 18.77 -18.07 -7.91
CA VAL A 157 19.97 -17.81 -7.13
C VAL A 157 20.24 -18.99 -6.19
N PRO A 158 21.44 -19.59 -6.21
CA PRO A 158 21.80 -20.63 -5.27
C PRO A 158 21.67 -20.18 -3.81
N ALA A 159 21.13 -21.04 -2.96
CA ALA A 159 20.85 -20.73 -1.55
C ALA A 159 22.11 -20.31 -0.76
N ASP A 160 23.31 -20.75 -1.14
CA ASP A 160 24.57 -20.35 -0.51
C ASP A 160 24.98 -18.90 -0.82
N ARG A 161 24.40 -18.29 -1.87
CA ARG A 161 24.75 -16.94 -2.34
C ARG A 161 23.68 -15.89 -2.05
N TRP A 162 22.69 -16.20 -1.22
CA TRP A 162 21.58 -15.31 -0.92
C TRP A 162 22.05 -13.96 -0.37
N HIS A 163 23.06 -13.94 0.52
CA HIS A 163 23.61 -12.69 1.08
C HIS A 163 24.13 -11.73 0.02
N LEU A 164 24.84 -12.25 -0.98
CA LEU A 164 25.38 -11.44 -2.08
C LEU A 164 24.26 -10.88 -2.94
N TYR A 165 23.25 -11.71 -3.21
CA TYR A 165 22.11 -11.30 -4.02
C TYR A 165 21.24 -10.25 -3.31
N SER A 166 20.94 -10.43 -2.01
CA SER A 166 20.21 -9.42 -1.23
C SER A 166 21.00 -8.11 -1.13
N GLY A 167 22.33 -8.16 -0.95
CA GLY A 167 23.16 -6.95 -1.01
C GLY A 167 23.06 -6.22 -2.37
N PHE A 168 23.03 -6.97 -3.46
CA PHE A 168 22.83 -6.43 -4.81
C PHE A 168 21.43 -5.85 -5.01
N THR A 169 20.38 -6.56 -4.58
CA THR A 169 18.99 -6.11 -4.64
C THR A 169 18.78 -4.84 -3.84
N ILE A 170 19.32 -4.73 -2.62
CA ILE A 170 19.29 -3.49 -1.84
C ILE A 170 19.94 -2.33 -2.61
N PHE A 171 21.14 -2.55 -3.14
CA PHE A 171 21.87 -1.52 -3.88
C PHE A 171 21.10 -1.04 -5.12
N ILE A 172 20.60 -1.97 -5.94
CA ILE A 172 19.92 -1.62 -7.19
C ILE A 172 18.54 -1.01 -6.94
N MET A 173 17.80 -1.41 -5.90
CA MET A 173 16.54 -0.77 -5.52
C MET A 173 16.77 0.66 -5.04
N ILE A 174 17.77 0.91 -4.19
CA ILE A 174 18.13 2.28 -3.77
C ILE A 174 18.52 3.14 -4.98
N MET A 175 19.27 2.57 -5.92
CA MET A 175 19.64 3.27 -7.16
C MET A 175 18.41 3.61 -8.01
N LEU A 176 17.49 2.65 -8.23
CA LEU A 176 16.24 2.89 -8.95
C LEU A 176 15.39 3.94 -8.25
N TYR A 177 15.32 3.91 -6.92
CA TYR A 177 14.60 4.93 -6.14
C TYR A 177 15.22 6.32 -6.30
N ALA A 178 16.55 6.43 -6.25
CA ALA A 178 17.23 7.70 -6.41
C ALA A 178 16.99 8.30 -7.81
N VAL A 179 16.98 7.47 -8.85
CA VAL A 179 16.63 7.90 -10.21
C VAL A 179 15.16 8.30 -10.30
N PHE A 180 14.25 7.50 -9.75
CA PHE A 180 12.82 7.80 -9.69
C PHE A 180 12.57 9.15 -9.03
N LEU A 181 13.12 9.35 -7.83
CA LEU A 181 13.04 10.62 -7.10
C LEU A 181 13.61 11.76 -7.93
N ARG A 182 14.78 11.60 -8.56
CA ARG A 182 15.36 12.66 -9.40
C ARG A 182 14.46 13.01 -10.60
N MET A 183 13.80 12.04 -11.22
CA MET A 183 12.88 12.30 -12.33
C MET A 183 11.58 12.94 -11.85
N GLN A 184 11.05 12.52 -10.70
CA GLN A 184 9.84 13.07 -10.10
C GLN A 184 10.04 14.50 -9.56
N THR A 185 11.22 14.77 -9.00
CA THR A 185 11.56 16.05 -8.34
C THR A 185 12.21 17.09 -9.26
N GLY A 186 12.77 16.62 -10.38
CA GLY A 186 13.61 17.41 -11.27
C GLY A 186 12.87 17.93 -12.51
N PRO A 187 13.62 18.23 -13.60
CA PRO A 187 13.05 18.82 -14.81
C PRO A 187 12.07 17.92 -15.57
N HIS A 188 11.95 16.65 -15.17
CA HIS A 188 11.08 15.65 -15.79
C HIS A 188 9.80 15.39 -15.00
N SER A 189 9.48 16.22 -13.99
CA SER A 189 8.23 16.11 -13.21
C SER A 189 6.96 16.22 -14.07
N TYR A 190 7.07 16.75 -15.30
CA TYR A 190 6.00 16.76 -16.29
C TYR A 190 5.54 15.35 -16.66
N PHE A 191 6.40 14.33 -16.58
CA PHE A 191 6.02 12.93 -16.78
C PHE A 191 5.06 12.43 -15.73
N PHE A 192 4.82 13.14 -14.63
CA PHE A 192 3.92 12.72 -13.54
C PHE A 192 2.74 13.66 -13.34
N SER A 193 2.62 14.69 -14.18
CA SER A 193 1.61 15.75 -14.05
C SER A 193 0.71 15.80 -15.28
N TYR A 194 -0.59 15.98 -15.06
CA TYR A 194 -1.56 16.25 -16.11
C TYR A 194 -2.37 17.49 -15.77
N ALA A 195 -2.39 18.46 -16.69
CA ALA A 195 -3.17 19.68 -16.53
C ALA A 195 -4.63 19.42 -16.90
N TYR A 196 -5.48 19.24 -15.88
CA TYR A 196 -6.92 19.11 -16.10
C TYR A 196 -7.51 20.42 -16.62
N PRO A 197 -8.46 20.39 -17.59
CA PRO A 197 -9.27 21.55 -17.93
C PRO A 197 -9.96 22.08 -16.67
N GLU A 198 -9.74 23.36 -16.36
CA GLU A 198 -10.23 24.00 -15.13
C GLU A 198 -11.77 23.97 -15.07
N LYS A 199 -12.36 22.99 -14.39
CA LYS A 199 -13.68 23.18 -13.80
C LYS A 199 -13.49 24.04 -12.56
N ARG A 200 -14.02 25.28 -12.58
CA ARG A 200 -14.12 26.20 -11.44
C ARG A 200 -14.37 25.41 -10.14
N ARG A 201 -13.31 25.21 -9.35
CA ARG A 201 -13.47 24.66 -8.02
C ARG A 201 -14.06 25.77 -7.15
N PRO A 202 -15.06 25.49 -6.29
CA PRO A 202 -15.31 26.39 -5.19
C PRO A 202 -14.01 26.52 -4.40
N VAL A 203 -13.62 27.75 -4.08
CA VAL A 203 -12.48 28.01 -3.18
C VAL A 203 -12.81 27.35 -1.85
N VAL A 204 -12.28 26.15 -1.64
CA VAL A 204 -12.30 25.53 -0.31
C VAL A 204 -11.43 26.44 0.53
N LYS A 205 -12.05 27.16 1.46
CA LYS A 205 -11.31 27.90 2.49
C LYS A 205 -10.37 26.91 3.15
N THR A 206 -9.08 27.07 2.92
CA THR A 206 -8.03 26.37 3.65
C THR A 206 -8.20 26.77 5.10
N VAL A 207 -8.79 25.88 5.90
CA VAL A 207 -8.76 25.99 7.36
C VAL A 207 -7.28 25.97 7.73
N PRO A 208 -6.77 26.91 8.56
CA PRO A 208 -5.39 26.88 9.01
C PRO A 208 -5.11 25.50 9.61
N GLY A 209 -4.29 24.70 8.93
CA GLY A 209 -3.85 23.41 9.46
C GLY A 209 -3.07 23.66 10.76
N PRO A 210 -3.05 22.70 11.70
CA PRO A 210 -2.22 22.78 12.88
C PRO A 210 -0.73 23.05 12.52
N ASP A 211 0.04 23.56 13.49
CA ASP A 211 1.47 23.83 13.31
C ASP A 211 2.23 22.61 12.76
N THR A 212 3.26 22.83 11.94
CA THR A 212 4.06 21.77 11.32
C THR A 212 4.57 20.74 12.35
N VAL A 213 4.99 21.21 13.52
CA VAL A 213 5.45 20.37 14.64
C VAL A 213 4.32 19.49 15.18
N TRP A 214 3.10 20.00 15.21
CA TRP A 214 1.92 19.27 15.64
C TRP A 214 1.51 18.19 14.62
N SER A 215 1.53 18.50 13.32
CA SER A 215 1.26 17.51 12.27
C SER A 215 2.29 16.37 12.28
N VAL A 216 3.57 16.69 12.48
CA VAL A 216 4.63 15.68 12.65
C VAL A 216 4.40 14.85 13.91
N GLY A 217 4.09 15.49 15.04
CA GLY A 217 3.79 14.79 16.29
C GLY A 217 2.58 13.85 16.18
N LEU A 218 1.51 14.27 15.51
CA LEU A 218 0.34 13.43 15.26
C LEU A 218 0.62 12.30 14.26
N LEU A 219 1.45 12.53 13.24
CA LEU A 219 1.87 11.49 12.30
C LEU A 219 2.63 10.38 13.03
N ILE A 220 3.66 10.75 13.81
CA ILE A 220 4.44 9.78 14.61
C ILE A 220 3.53 9.05 15.61
N THR A 221 2.68 9.79 16.32
CA THR A 221 1.73 9.20 17.27
C THR A 221 0.79 8.22 16.57
N GLY A 222 0.29 8.57 15.38
CA GLY A 222 -0.57 7.70 14.58
C GLY A 222 0.13 6.41 14.15
N VAL A 223 1.38 6.49 13.69
CA VAL A 223 2.18 5.31 13.34
C VAL A 223 2.43 4.42 14.56
N VAL A 224 2.74 5.00 15.71
CA VAL A 224 2.91 4.24 16.97
C VAL A 224 1.61 3.56 17.39
N LEU A 225 0.47 4.26 17.30
CA LEU A 225 -0.85 3.68 17.58
C LEU A 225 -1.20 2.55 16.61
N ILE A 226 -0.89 2.71 15.32
CA ILE A 226 -1.05 1.63 14.33
C ILE A 226 -0.23 0.43 14.75
N GLY A 227 1.04 0.61 15.11
CA GLY A 227 1.88 -0.50 15.57
C GLY A 227 1.30 -1.19 16.82
N ALA A 228 0.87 -0.42 17.82
CA ALA A 228 0.26 -0.96 19.03
C ALA A 228 -1.04 -1.74 18.73
N LEU A 229 -1.88 -1.26 17.80
CA LEU A 229 -3.07 -1.98 17.35
C LEU A 229 -2.73 -3.23 16.54
N SER A 230 -1.71 -3.14 15.66
CA SER A 230 -1.23 -4.27 14.86
C SER A 230 -0.68 -5.41 15.71
N GLU A 231 -0.09 -5.11 16.87
CA GLU A 231 0.39 -6.12 17.82
C GLU A 231 -0.77 -6.98 18.34
N VAL A 232 -1.82 -6.35 18.86
CA VAL A 232 -3.01 -7.07 19.35
C VAL A 232 -3.76 -7.75 18.19
N MET A 233 -3.80 -7.10 17.03
CA MET A 233 -4.42 -7.66 15.83
C MET A 233 -3.68 -8.92 15.34
N ALA A 234 -2.35 -8.92 15.32
CA ALA A 234 -1.57 -10.08 14.88
C ALA A 234 -1.80 -11.30 15.78
N GLN A 235 -1.82 -11.09 17.10
CA GLN A 235 -2.16 -12.14 18.06
C GLN A 235 -3.60 -12.67 17.87
N SER A 236 -4.56 -11.75 17.72
CA SER A 236 -5.97 -12.08 17.46
C SER A 236 -6.15 -12.81 16.14
N LEU A 237 -5.41 -12.43 15.10
CA LEU A 237 -5.41 -13.07 13.78
C LEU A 237 -4.94 -14.53 13.91
N ASN A 238 -3.80 -14.78 14.56
CA ASN A 238 -3.30 -16.15 14.77
C ASN A 238 -4.34 -17.06 15.45
N VAL A 239 -5.03 -16.58 16.49
CA VAL A 239 -6.08 -17.37 17.17
C VAL A 239 -7.34 -17.54 16.30
N SER A 240 -7.67 -16.54 15.49
CA SER A 240 -8.78 -16.62 14.53
C SER A 240 -8.53 -17.68 13.47
N LEU A 241 -7.27 -17.81 13.04
CA LEU A 241 -6.85 -18.71 11.96
C LEU A 241 -6.52 -20.13 12.46
N ALA A 242 -6.20 -20.32 13.74
CA ALA A 242 -5.73 -21.60 14.29
C ALA A 242 -6.63 -22.82 14.05
N ASN A 243 -7.94 -22.63 13.88
CA ASN A 243 -8.92 -23.71 13.68
C ASN A 243 -9.61 -23.67 12.29
N VAL A 244 -9.14 -22.79 11.39
CA VAL A 244 -9.69 -22.65 10.04
C VAL A 244 -8.56 -22.95 9.06
N ASN A 245 -8.81 -23.82 8.08
CA ASN A 245 -7.90 -23.98 6.96
C ASN A 245 -7.97 -22.73 6.08
N VAL A 246 -7.24 -21.70 6.48
CA VAL A 246 -7.11 -20.46 5.73
C VAL A 246 -5.88 -20.50 4.82
N PRO A 247 -5.96 -19.80 3.68
CA PRO A 247 -4.79 -19.62 2.81
C PRO A 247 -3.62 -18.96 3.53
N PRO A 248 -2.37 -19.42 3.31
CA PRO A 248 -1.17 -18.79 3.87
C PRO A 248 -1.00 -17.31 3.50
N ALA A 249 -1.58 -16.87 2.37
CA ALA A 249 -1.51 -15.49 1.90
C ALA A 249 -2.56 -14.55 2.55
N LEU A 250 -3.46 -15.06 3.40
CA LEU A 250 -4.50 -14.24 4.03
C LEU A 250 -3.94 -13.15 4.98
N PRO A 251 -2.96 -13.44 5.87
CA PRO A 251 -2.31 -12.41 6.68
C PRO A 251 -1.66 -11.33 5.81
N ALA A 252 -0.98 -11.73 4.74
CA ALA A 252 -0.39 -10.82 3.76
C ALA A 252 -1.43 -9.89 3.11
N LEU A 253 -2.59 -10.43 2.72
CA LEU A 253 -3.69 -9.65 2.16
C LEU A 253 -4.29 -8.66 3.17
N VAL A 254 -4.38 -9.04 4.45
CA VAL A 254 -4.83 -8.13 5.52
C VAL A 254 -3.87 -6.96 5.68
N VAL A 255 -2.56 -7.22 5.68
CA VAL A 255 -1.54 -6.15 5.75
C VAL A 255 -1.66 -5.21 4.55
N ALA A 256 -1.74 -5.75 3.33
CA ALA A 256 -1.90 -4.97 2.10
C ALA A 256 -3.18 -4.12 2.10
N LEU A 257 -4.31 -4.69 2.55
CA LEU A 257 -5.58 -3.96 2.67
C LEU A 257 -5.47 -2.79 3.66
N ILE A 258 -4.81 -2.99 4.80
CA ILE A 258 -4.66 -1.96 5.83
C ILE A 258 -3.83 -0.78 5.29
N SER A 259 -2.70 -1.06 4.65
CA SER A 259 -1.78 -0.02 4.15
C SER A 259 -2.37 0.76 2.99
N ALA A 260 -3.00 0.08 2.03
CA ALA A 260 -3.53 0.69 0.82
C ALA A 260 -4.92 1.34 0.99
N SER A 261 -5.60 1.11 2.12
CA SER A 261 -6.95 1.64 2.37
C SER A 261 -7.11 3.16 2.19
N PRO A 262 -6.21 4.03 2.72
CA PRO A 262 -6.31 5.48 2.52
C PRO A 262 -6.19 5.89 1.05
N GLU A 263 -5.31 5.21 0.31
CA GLU A 263 -5.05 5.46 -1.10
C GLU A 263 -6.20 5.00 -1.98
N MET A 264 -6.77 3.83 -1.69
CA MET A 264 -7.97 3.32 -2.38
C MET A 264 -9.11 4.33 -2.33
N LEU A 265 -9.42 4.88 -1.14
CA LEU A 265 -10.48 5.89 -1.02
C LEU A 265 -10.17 7.18 -1.78
N THR A 266 -8.91 7.59 -1.80
CA THR A 266 -8.47 8.82 -2.47
C THR A 266 -8.52 8.65 -3.99
N ALA A 267 -8.08 7.51 -4.52
CA ALA A 267 -8.15 7.16 -5.93
C ALA A 267 -9.59 7.06 -6.42
N LEU A 268 -10.48 6.35 -5.71
CA LEU A 268 -11.89 6.24 -6.09
C LEU A 268 -12.57 7.62 -6.15
N ARG A 269 -12.29 8.51 -5.20
CA ARG A 269 -12.79 9.90 -5.22
C ARG A 269 -12.22 10.68 -6.40
N ALA A 270 -10.95 10.50 -6.74
CA ALA A 270 -10.32 11.16 -7.87
C ALA A 270 -10.93 10.71 -9.21
N ALA A 271 -11.17 9.41 -9.39
CA ALA A 271 -11.82 8.86 -10.57
C ALA A 271 -13.23 9.43 -10.79
N LEU A 272 -14.02 9.45 -9.71
CA LEU A 272 -15.37 10.04 -9.71
C LEU A 272 -15.38 11.55 -9.93
N ALA A 273 -14.25 12.22 -9.70
CA ALA A 273 -14.04 13.65 -9.96
C ALA A 273 -13.40 13.94 -11.33
N ASN A 274 -13.33 12.93 -12.21
CA ASN A 274 -12.71 12.99 -13.53
C ASN A 274 -11.20 13.30 -13.50
N ARG A 275 -10.47 12.70 -12.55
CA ARG A 275 -9.03 12.90 -12.37
C ARG A 275 -8.23 11.61 -12.47
N MET A 276 -8.17 11.04 -13.68
CA MET A 276 -7.50 9.75 -13.89
C MET A 276 -5.98 9.78 -13.66
N GLN A 277 -5.27 10.85 -14.05
CA GLN A 277 -3.85 10.99 -13.67
C GLN A 277 -3.59 10.80 -12.17
N SER A 278 -4.45 11.34 -11.30
CA SER A 278 -4.31 11.15 -9.85
C SER A 278 -4.49 9.69 -9.45
N VAL A 279 -5.42 8.96 -10.08
CA VAL A 279 -5.61 7.52 -9.85
C VAL A 279 -4.37 6.74 -10.26
N VAL A 280 -3.84 7.00 -11.47
CA VAL A 280 -2.65 6.33 -11.99
C VAL A 280 -1.44 6.59 -11.09
N ASN A 281 -1.22 7.85 -10.68
CA ASN A 281 -0.13 8.20 -9.77
C ASN A 281 -0.29 7.58 -8.38
N ILE A 282 -1.52 7.47 -7.87
CA ILE A 282 -1.77 6.81 -6.58
C ILE A 282 -1.47 5.32 -6.71
N ALA A 283 -2.16 4.61 -7.61
CA ALA A 283 -2.05 3.16 -7.72
C ALA A 283 -0.64 2.70 -8.14
N LEU A 284 -0.11 3.22 -9.26
CA LEU A 284 1.19 2.80 -9.74
C LEU A 284 2.34 3.39 -8.90
N GLY A 285 2.17 4.60 -8.36
CA GLY A 285 3.16 5.20 -7.47
C GLY A 285 3.27 4.46 -6.14
N ALA A 286 2.15 4.03 -5.55
CA ALA A 286 2.12 3.19 -4.37
C ALA A 286 2.81 1.84 -4.63
N SER A 287 2.40 1.12 -5.68
CA SER A 287 3.03 -0.16 -6.05
C SER A 287 4.52 -0.05 -6.30
N LEU A 288 4.97 0.99 -7.02
CA LEU A 288 6.40 1.21 -7.24
C LEU A 288 7.13 1.45 -5.92
N SER A 289 6.55 2.26 -5.03
CA SER A 289 7.14 2.60 -3.75
C SER A 289 7.21 1.39 -2.82
N THR A 290 6.15 0.58 -2.76
CA THR A 290 6.12 -0.69 -2.03
C THR A 290 7.25 -1.61 -2.50
N VAL A 291 7.41 -1.84 -3.80
CA VAL A 291 8.48 -2.73 -4.27
C VAL A 291 9.87 -2.12 -4.05
N ILE A 292 10.07 -0.84 -4.39
CA ILE A 292 11.40 -0.22 -4.37
C ILE A 292 11.87 0.18 -2.96
N LEU A 293 10.95 0.37 -1.99
CA LEU A 293 11.30 0.76 -0.62
C LEU A 293 11.09 -0.37 0.40
N THR A 294 9.99 -1.13 0.32
CA THR A 294 9.72 -2.21 1.28
C THR A 294 10.70 -3.36 1.08
N VAL A 295 10.96 -3.80 -0.16
CA VAL A 295 11.90 -4.90 -0.43
C VAL A 295 13.30 -4.66 0.14
N PRO A 296 14.02 -3.57 -0.18
CA PRO A 296 15.38 -3.39 0.35
C PRO A 296 15.40 -3.22 1.87
N LEU A 297 14.34 -2.67 2.47
CA LEU A 297 14.24 -2.55 3.91
C LEU A 297 14.09 -3.92 4.59
N MET A 298 13.24 -4.78 4.02
CA MET A 298 13.06 -6.14 4.54
C MET A 298 14.29 -7.01 4.29
N GLU A 299 14.94 -6.91 3.13
CA GLU A 299 16.21 -7.62 2.91
C GLU A 299 17.34 -7.11 3.82
N ALA A 300 17.41 -5.81 4.11
CA ALA A 300 18.36 -5.27 5.09
C ALA A 300 18.08 -5.85 6.48
N LEU A 301 16.80 -6.01 6.86
CA LEU A 301 16.41 -6.66 8.10
C LEU A 301 16.82 -8.15 8.11
N ALA A 302 16.63 -8.88 7.01
CA ALA A 302 17.06 -10.28 6.87
C ALA A 302 18.58 -10.44 7.03
N LEU A 303 19.37 -9.55 6.42
CA LEU A 303 20.82 -9.54 6.56
C LEU A 303 21.26 -9.22 8.00
N PHE A 304 20.54 -8.34 8.68
CA PHE A 304 20.83 -7.96 10.06
C PHE A 304 20.45 -9.06 11.08
N THR A 305 19.31 -9.72 10.89
CA THR A 305 18.83 -10.79 11.79
C THR A 305 19.44 -12.16 11.46
N GLY A 306 20.00 -12.32 10.26
CA GLY A 306 20.54 -13.59 9.76
C GLY A 306 19.48 -14.59 9.33
N GLN A 307 18.21 -14.20 9.26
CA GLN A 307 17.09 -15.03 8.83
C GLN A 307 16.73 -14.69 7.37
N PRO A 308 16.96 -15.58 6.40
CA PRO A 308 16.63 -15.30 5.00
C PRO A 308 15.10 -15.29 4.81
N PHE A 309 14.60 -14.27 4.10
CA PHE A 309 13.23 -14.26 3.60
C PHE A 309 13.16 -14.96 2.25
N GLU A 310 12.11 -15.73 2.03
CA GLU A 310 11.84 -16.34 0.72
C GLU A 310 11.19 -15.29 -0.19
N MET A 311 12.02 -14.50 -0.87
CA MET A 311 11.57 -13.42 -1.76
C MET A 311 11.08 -13.93 -3.13
N ALA A 312 11.49 -15.13 -3.54
CA ALA A 312 11.14 -15.72 -4.82
C ALA A 312 9.63 -16.03 -4.91
N MET A 313 8.93 -15.44 -5.88
CA MET A 313 7.50 -15.70 -6.12
C MET A 313 7.25 -17.10 -6.66
N THR A 314 6.10 -17.67 -6.29
CA THR A 314 5.65 -18.92 -6.90
C THR A 314 5.42 -18.72 -8.42
N PRO A 315 5.42 -19.79 -9.22
CA PRO A 315 5.11 -19.68 -10.65
C PRO A 315 3.75 -19.01 -10.93
N ILE A 316 2.76 -19.25 -10.06
CA ILE A 316 1.42 -18.67 -10.19
C ILE A 316 1.47 -17.17 -9.89
N GLN A 317 2.09 -16.76 -8.79
CA GLN A 317 2.28 -15.35 -8.43
C GLN A 317 3.03 -14.61 -9.54
N THR A 318 4.10 -15.21 -10.06
CA THR A 318 4.91 -14.67 -11.16
C THR A 318 4.06 -14.46 -12.42
N MET A 319 3.27 -15.45 -12.84
CA MET A 319 2.40 -15.31 -14.00
C MET A 319 1.32 -14.26 -13.79
N MET A 320 0.71 -14.20 -12.61
CA MET A 320 -0.30 -13.19 -12.28
C MET A 320 0.29 -11.77 -12.35
N VAL A 321 1.47 -11.53 -11.79
CA VAL A 321 2.18 -10.24 -11.87
C VAL A 321 2.50 -9.87 -13.30
N LEU A 322 3.04 -10.81 -14.08
CA LEU A 322 3.39 -10.55 -15.48
C LEU A 322 2.16 -10.21 -16.31
N ILE A 323 1.08 -10.98 -16.18
CA ILE A 323 -0.18 -10.69 -16.88
C ILE A 323 -0.72 -9.32 -16.47
N THR A 324 -0.70 -9.02 -15.16
CA THR A 324 -1.13 -7.72 -14.62
C THR A 324 -0.34 -6.57 -15.26
N LEU A 325 0.98 -6.60 -15.19
CA LEU A 325 1.83 -5.53 -15.70
C LEU A 325 1.81 -5.41 -17.22
N VAL A 326 1.67 -6.52 -17.95
CA VAL A 326 1.50 -6.48 -19.42
C VAL A 326 0.16 -5.85 -19.79
N ILE A 327 -0.92 -6.23 -19.12
CA ILE A 327 -2.25 -5.63 -19.37
C ILE A 327 -2.24 -4.15 -18.99
N THR A 328 -1.62 -3.78 -17.86
CA THR A 328 -1.42 -2.37 -17.48
C THR A 328 -0.63 -1.60 -18.55
N ALA A 329 0.45 -2.17 -19.09
CA ALA A 329 1.26 -1.52 -20.13
C ALA A 329 0.48 -1.32 -21.45
N ILE A 330 -0.47 -2.20 -21.76
CA ILE A 330 -1.32 -2.10 -22.96
C ILE A 330 -2.44 -1.09 -22.71
N ASN A 331 -3.19 -1.24 -21.62
CA ASN A 331 -4.31 -0.36 -21.27
C ASN A 331 -3.84 1.08 -21.00
N LEU A 332 -2.63 1.26 -20.47
CA LEU A 332 -2.08 2.60 -20.18
C LEU A 332 -1.21 3.18 -21.31
N ASN A 333 -1.41 2.77 -22.56
CA ASN A 333 -0.56 3.18 -23.68
C ASN A 333 -1.10 4.39 -24.47
N ASP A 334 -2.41 4.59 -24.48
CA ASP A 334 -3.09 5.55 -25.36
C ASP A 334 -3.46 6.88 -24.68
N GLY A 335 -3.12 7.02 -23.39
CA GLY A 335 -3.38 8.24 -22.60
C GLY A 335 -4.85 8.43 -22.20
N GLN A 336 -5.70 7.41 -22.37
CA GLN A 336 -7.10 7.45 -21.94
C GLN A 336 -7.47 6.16 -21.21
N THR A 337 -8.40 6.25 -20.26
CA THR A 337 -8.95 5.06 -19.62
C THR A 337 -10.45 4.96 -19.81
N ASN A 338 -10.98 3.74 -19.89
CA ASN A 338 -12.41 3.49 -19.97
C ASN A 338 -12.89 2.36 -19.03
N ALA A 339 -14.20 2.12 -19.01
CA ALA A 339 -14.80 1.12 -18.16
C ALA A 339 -14.41 -0.33 -18.52
N ILE A 340 -14.08 -0.62 -19.79
CA ILE A 340 -13.68 -1.95 -20.23
C ILE A 340 -12.31 -2.29 -19.66
N GLU A 341 -11.36 -1.37 -19.75
CA GLU A 341 -10.03 -1.51 -19.14
C GLU A 341 -10.14 -1.69 -17.62
N GLY A 342 -10.97 -0.89 -16.96
CA GLY A 342 -11.26 -1.05 -15.54
C GLY A 342 -11.82 -2.44 -15.21
N MET A 343 -12.73 -2.96 -16.03
CA MET A 343 -13.26 -4.32 -15.89
C MET A 343 -12.20 -5.40 -16.10
N THR A 344 -11.25 -5.22 -17.03
CA THR A 344 -10.16 -6.20 -17.22
C THR A 344 -9.28 -6.31 -15.98
N HIS A 345 -8.90 -5.18 -15.37
CA HIS A 345 -8.15 -5.16 -14.11
C HIS A 345 -8.97 -5.72 -12.95
N PHE A 346 -10.25 -5.36 -12.83
CA PHE A 346 -11.12 -5.92 -11.80
C PHE A 346 -11.27 -7.45 -11.93
N ALA A 347 -11.35 -7.98 -13.17
CA ALA A 347 -11.36 -9.42 -13.40
C ALA A 347 -10.08 -10.10 -12.91
N LEU A 348 -8.90 -9.51 -13.19
CA LEU A 348 -7.63 -10.00 -12.66
C LEU A 348 -7.57 -9.95 -11.13
N PHE A 349 -8.11 -8.89 -10.52
CA PHE A 349 -8.22 -8.79 -9.06
C PHE A 349 -9.09 -9.90 -8.48
N ALA A 350 -10.25 -10.16 -9.08
CA ALA A 350 -11.12 -11.26 -8.69
C ALA A 350 -10.43 -12.63 -8.85
N THR A 351 -9.66 -12.82 -9.92
CA THR A 351 -8.84 -14.03 -10.10
C THR A 351 -7.77 -14.16 -9.02
N PHE A 352 -7.06 -13.07 -8.68
CA PHE A 352 -6.09 -13.05 -7.58
C PHE A 352 -6.74 -13.45 -6.24
N LEU A 353 -7.91 -12.90 -5.92
CA LEU A 353 -8.65 -13.26 -4.71
C LEU A 353 -9.10 -14.72 -4.71
N MET A 354 -9.53 -15.24 -5.87
CA MET A 354 -9.91 -16.65 -6.01
C MET A 354 -8.71 -17.58 -5.83
N LEU A 355 -7.57 -17.29 -6.46
CA LEU A 355 -6.34 -18.07 -6.30
C LEU A 355 -5.87 -18.05 -4.84
N THR A 356 -5.90 -16.87 -4.21
CA THR A 356 -5.63 -16.71 -2.78
C THR A 356 -6.57 -17.59 -1.96
N ALA A 357 -7.88 -17.57 -2.22
CA ALA A 357 -8.86 -18.39 -1.51
C ALA A 357 -8.64 -19.90 -1.68
N LEU A 358 -8.04 -20.32 -2.80
CA LEU A 358 -7.64 -21.70 -3.07
C LEU A 358 -6.29 -22.09 -2.45
N GLY A 359 -5.56 -21.14 -1.86
CA GLY A 359 -4.24 -21.35 -1.27
C GLY A 359 -3.09 -21.36 -2.28
N LEU A 360 -3.24 -20.66 -3.41
CA LEU A 360 -2.27 -20.61 -4.52
C LEU A 360 -1.55 -19.28 -4.67
#